data_AF-A0A1J3J5U5-F1
#
_entry.id   AF-A0A1J3J5U5-F1
#
_cell.length_a   1.000
_cell.length_b   1.000
_cell.length_c   1.000
_cell.angle_alpha   90.00
_cell.angle_beta   90.00
_cell.angle_gamma   90.00
#
_symmetry.space_group_name_H-M   'P 1'
#
loop_
_entity.id
_entity.type
_entity.pdbx_description
1 polymer ?
#
loop_
_entity_poly.entity_id
_entity_poly.type
_entity_poly.pdbx_seq_one_letter_code
_entity_poly.pdbx_strand_id
1 'polypeptide(L)' 'NTSRAVKSGKLTLSRDYYLSDVLYILDFTYTLISVSRILKQTGCVAIFTDTLCVLQDRFTRTRIGTGEECDGVYYF' A
#
# COMPACT_ATOMS: atom_id res chain seq x y z
N ASN A 1 15.80 7.38 -10.04
CA ASN A 1 14.67 8.30 -10.23
C ASN A 1 13.79 8.26 -9.01
N THR A 2 13.75 9.34 -8.24
CA THR A 2 12.96 9.47 -7.02
C THR A 2 11.62 10.13 -7.36
N SER A 3 10.49 9.46 -7.09
CA SER A 3 9.19 10.11 -7.07
C SER A 3 9.13 11.02 -5.86
N ARG A 4 8.96 12.34 -6.07
CA ARG A 4 8.82 13.30 -4.98
C ARG A 4 7.34 13.48 -4.68
N ALA A 5 6.92 13.05 -3.50
CA ALA A 5 5.65 13.49 -2.98
C ALA A 5 5.67 15.01 -2.78
N VAL A 6 4.70 15.69 -3.39
CA VAL A 6 4.72 17.16 -3.49
C VAL A 6 3.92 17.80 -2.35
N LYS A 7 3.07 17.01 -1.68
CA LYS A 7 2.19 17.49 -0.61
C LYS A 7 1.85 16.36 0.34
N SER A 8 1.98 16.60 1.64
CA SER A 8 1.41 15.75 2.69
C SER A 8 0.12 16.35 3.22
N GLY A 9 -0.79 15.51 3.70
CA GLY A 9 -2.08 15.96 4.23
C GLY A 9 -2.70 14.94 5.18
N LYS A 10 -3.86 15.32 5.71
CA LYS A 10 -4.66 14.47 6.59
C LYS A 10 -5.78 13.82 5.79
N LEU A 11 -5.81 12.49 5.74
CA LEU A 11 -6.92 11.72 5.16
C LEU A 11 -7.84 11.22 6.26
N THR A 12 -9.05 11.76 6.35
CA THR A 12 -10.06 11.27 7.27
C THR A 12 -10.77 10.06 6.67
N LEU A 13 -10.65 8.90 7.32
CA LEU A 13 -11.31 7.65 6.89
C LEU A 13 -12.72 7.52 7.48
N SER A 14 -12.91 8.01 8.71
CA SER A 14 -14.20 8.08 9.41
C SER A 14 -14.13 9.14 10.52
N ARG A 15 -15.18 9.24 11.36
CA ARG A 15 -15.21 10.18 12.50
C ARG A 15 -14.04 9.97 13.46
N ASP A 16 -13.64 8.72 13.69
CA ASP A 16 -12.64 8.36 14.71
C ASP A 16 -11.28 7.96 14.11
N TYR A 17 -11.23 7.69 12.79
CA TYR A 17 -10.02 7.21 12.11
C TYR A 17 -9.56 8.19 11.04
N TYR A 18 -8.31 8.62 11.13
CA TYR A 18 -7.65 9.43 10.12
C TYR A 18 -6.19 9.01 9.99
N LEU A 19 -5.62 9.24 8.82
CA LEU A 19 -4.20 9.12 8.54
C LEU A 19 -3.62 10.53 8.46
N SER A 20 -2.59 10.81 9.25
CA SER A 20 -1.74 11.98 9.05
C SER A 20 -0.66 11.68 8.01
N ASP A 21 -0.02 12.72 7.49
CA ASP A 21 1.16 12.59 6.62
C ASP A 21 0.94 11.79 5.33
N VAL A 22 -0.30 11.77 4.83
CA VAL A 22 -0.65 11.11 3.57
C VAL A 22 -0.08 11.88 2.40
N LEU A 23 0.73 11.20 1.59
CA LEU A 23 1.37 11.80 0.43
C LEU A 23 0.44 11.83 -0.78
N TYR A 24 0.32 13.02 -1.35
CA TYR A 24 -0.31 13.26 -2.64
C TYR A 24 0.79 13.41 -3.69
N ILE A 25 0.91 12.40 -4.54
CA ILE A 25 1.89 12.36 -5.63
C ILE A 25 1.17 12.80 -6.91
N LEU A 26 1.63 13.91 -7.51
CA LEU A 26 1.11 14.43 -8.79
C LEU A 26 1.73 13.70 -9.99
N ASP A 27 2.99 13.26 -9.87
CA ASP A 27 3.73 12.57 -10.93
C ASP A 27 4.20 11.18 -10.46
N PHE A 28 3.55 10.13 -10.95
CA PHE A 28 3.92 8.74 -10.64
C PHE A 28 4.96 8.21 -11.64
N THR A 29 6.20 7.99 -11.18
CA THR A 29 7.20 7.20 -11.91
C THR A 29 7.09 5.69 -11.67
N TYR A 30 6.23 5.28 -10.73
CA TYR A 30 5.98 3.87 -10.38
C TYR A 30 4.56 3.45 -10.74
N THR A 31 4.35 2.15 -11.01
CA THR A 31 3.01 1.63 -11.29
C THR A 31 2.22 1.48 -9.99
N LEU A 32 1.07 2.14 -9.90
CA LEU A 32 0.12 1.93 -8.80
C LEU A 32 -0.56 0.57 -8.93
N ILE A 33 -0.42 -0.26 -7.90
CA ILE A 33 -1.14 -1.53 -7.80
C ILE A 33 -2.39 -1.31 -6.95
N SER A 34 -3.56 -1.57 -7.54
CA SER A 34 -4.81 -1.58 -6.79
C SER A 34 -4.89 -2.85 -5.94
N VAL A 35 -4.84 -2.69 -4.62
CA VAL A 35 -5.00 -3.79 -3.65
C VAL A 35 -6.31 -4.54 -3.89
N SER A 36 -7.42 -3.85 -4.15
CA SER A 36 -8.70 -4.51 -4.40
C SER A 36 -8.72 -5.35 -5.68
N ARG A 37 -7.98 -4.96 -6.73
CA ARG A 37 -7.84 -5.78 -7.95
C ARG A 37 -7.02 -7.03 -7.70
N ILE A 38 -5.85 -6.91 -7.07
CA ILE A 38 -4.98 -8.07 -6.86
C ILE A 38 -5.65 -9.11 -5.95
N LEU A 39 -6.31 -8.68 -4.88
CA LEU A 39 -7.06 -9.56 -3.98
C LEU A 39 -8.18 -10.31 -4.72
N LYS A 40 -8.91 -9.64 -5.62
CA LYS A 40 -9.96 -10.27 -6.43
C LYS A 40 -9.39 -11.26 -7.46
N GLN A 41 -8.25 -10.94 -8.04
CA GLN A 41 -7.65 -11.73 -9.12
C GLN A 41 -6.96 -12.99 -8.60
N THR A 42 -6.28 -12.92 -7.46
CA THR A 42 -5.50 -14.03 -6.90
C THR A 42 -6.24 -14.78 -5.79
N GLY A 43 -7.28 -14.17 -5.19
CA GLY A 43 -7.95 -14.71 -4.01
C GLY A 43 -7.07 -14.67 -2.75
N CYS A 44 -5.95 -13.95 -2.79
CA CYS A 44 -5.02 -13.85 -1.67
C CYS A 44 -5.52 -12.88 -0.58
N VAL A 45 -4.73 -12.75 0.48
CA VAL A 45 -4.93 -11.79 1.57
C VAL A 45 -3.73 -10.84 1.59
N ALA A 46 -3.96 -9.56 1.87
CA ALA A 46 -2.91 -8.58 2.10
C ALA A 46 -2.80 -8.28 3.60
N ILE A 47 -1.59 -8.38 4.15
CA ILE A 47 -1.26 -8.09 5.55
C ILE A 47 -0.30 -6.92 5.56
N PHE A 48 -0.61 -5.88 6.33
CA PHE A 48 0.20 -4.66 6.41
C PHE A 48 0.75 -4.47 7.82
N THR A 49 2.04 -4.18 7.94
CA THR A 49 2.71 -3.67 9.14
C THR A 49 3.25 -2.27 8.85
N ASP A 50 3.77 -1.57 9.85
CA ASP A 50 4.45 -0.27 9.68
C ASP A 50 5.65 -0.31 8.71
N THR A 51 6.13 -1.49 8.36
CA THR A 51 7.37 -1.71 7.61
C THR A 51 7.20 -2.57 6.35
N LEU A 52 6.16 -3.40 6.29
CA LEU A 52 5.98 -4.40 5.24
C LEU A 52 4.51 -4.55 4.80
N CYS A 53 4.33 -4.87 3.52
CA CYS A 53 3.10 -5.42 2.98
C CYS A 53 3.37 -6.85 2.53
N VAL A 54 2.54 -7.81 2.95
CA VAL A 54 2.68 -9.22 2.57
C VAL A 54 1.41 -9.66 1.85
N LEU A 55 1.57 -10.17 0.63
CA LEU A 55 0.52 -10.89 -0.07
C LEU A 55 0.68 -12.37 0.26
N GLN A 56 -0.35 -12.96 0.83
CA GLN A 56 -0.36 -14.33 1.30
C GLN A 56 -1.52 -15.10 0.66
N ASP A 57 -1.24 -16.28 0.11
CA ASP A 57 -2.27 -17.18 -0.37
C ASP A 57 -3.22 -17.54 0.78
N ARG A 58 -4.52 -17.36 0.52
CA ARG A 58 -5.58 -17.50 1.52
C ARG A 58 -5.65 -18.90 2.14
N PHE A 59 -5.37 -19.94 1.36
CA PHE A 59 -5.63 -21.32 1.76
C PHE A 59 -4.40 -21.99 2.35
N THR A 60 -3.28 -21.89 1.64
CA THR A 60 -2.00 -22.48 2.01
C THR A 60 -1.22 -21.62 2.99
N ARG A 61 -1.58 -20.34 3.14
CA ARG A 61 -0.82 -19.32 3.86
C ARG A 61 0.59 -19.11 3.29
N THR A 62 0.84 -19.54 2.07
CA THR A 62 2.12 -19.34 1.39
C THR A 62 2.28 -17.89 0.99
N ARG A 63 3.47 -17.33 1.23
CA ARG A 63 3.80 -15.97 0.80
C ARG A 63 3.88 -15.90 -0.73
N ILE A 64 3.06 -15.04 -1.31
CA ILE A 64 3.08 -14.73 -2.75
C ILE A 64 4.12 -13.64 -3.03
N GLY A 65 4.19 -12.63 -2.16
CA GLY A 65 5.16 -11.55 -2.28
C GLY A 65 5.20 -10.69 -1.03
N THR A 66 6.24 -9.86 -0.94
CA THR A 66 6.40 -8.85 0.10
C THR A 66 6.82 -7.54 -0.54
N GLY A 67 6.19 -6.46 -0.13
CA GLY A 67 6.66 -5.11 -0.37
C GLY A 67 7.14 -4.44 0.92
N GLU A 68 8.02 -3.47 0.78
CA GLU A 68 8.60 -2.68 1.87
C GLU A 68 7.96 -1.30 1.93
N GLU A 69 7.76 -0.79 3.13
CA GLU A 69 7.33 0.59 3.36
C GLU A 69 8.50 1.56 3.11
N CYS A 70 8.24 2.63 2.39
CA CYS A 70 9.16 3.75 2.26
C CYS A 70 8.34 5.02 2.01
N ASP A 71 8.55 6.03 2.87
CA ASP A 71 7.84 7.31 2.81
C ASP A 71 6.32 7.15 2.68
N GLY A 72 5.67 6.40 3.56
CA GLY A 72 4.20 6.26 3.64
C GLY A 72 3.55 5.39 2.55
N VAL A 73 4.33 4.71 1.70
CA VAL A 73 3.82 3.82 0.65
C VAL A 73 4.60 2.52 0.58
N TYR A 74 3.95 1.43 0.15
CA TYR A 74 4.58 0.12 0.00
C TYR A 74 5.04 -0.12 -1.44
N TYR A 75 6.30 -0.55 -1.60
CA TYR A 75 6.91 -0.91 -2.88
C TYR A 75 7.19 -2.41 -2.95
N PHE A 76 6.85 -3.05 -4.08
CA PHE A 76 7.21 -4.45 -4.39
C PHE A 76 8.47 -4.52 -5.24
#